data_AF-A0A4P6FMT3-F1
#
_entry.id   AF-A0A4P6FMT3-F1
#
_cell.length_a   1.000
_cell.length_b   1.000
_cell.length_c   1.000
_cell.angle_alpha   90.00
_cell.angle_beta   90.00
_cell.angle_gamma   90.00
#
_symmetry.space_group_name_H-M   'P 1'
#
loop_
_entity.id
_entity.type
_entity.pdbx_description
1 polymer ?
#
loop_
_entity_poly.entity_id
_entity_poly.type
_entity_poly.pdbx_seq_one_letter_code
_entity_poly.pdbx_strand_id
1 'polypeptide(L)'
;MVDLGLVHRTRDGAEYWRTELTEYDVVVAGRRTFHLDGARVDSVATFYDELDRVFMAGEDWRLGPSLDALDDLLRGGFGALHGAGPAAVVWHDYDHSREALGFAATRAHLQGKVDDPQVFDAELFRRRLADLEAGRGRTYLELVLEVFAGHPEVELVLR
;
A
#
# COMPACT_ATOMS: atom_id res chain seq x y z
N MET A 1 23.72 -28.37 9.28
CA MET A 1 24.96 -27.58 9.29
C MET A 1 25.10 -26.85 7.95
N VAL A 2 24.16 -25.94 7.69
CA VAL A 2 24.41 -24.51 7.74
C VAL A 2 24.18 -24.13 9.21
N ASP A 3 25.04 -23.30 9.77
CA ASP A 3 25.03 -22.93 11.18
C ASP A 3 23.95 -21.87 11.43
N LEU A 4 22.95 -22.19 12.25
CA LEU A 4 22.01 -21.20 12.77
C LEU A 4 22.70 -20.50 13.94
N GLY A 5 23.54 -19.52 13.61
CA GLY A 5 24.24 -18.73 14.60
C GLY A 5 23.29 -17.79 15.33
N LEU A 6 22.62 -18.28 16.38
CA LEU A 6 21.88 -17.42 17.29
C LEU A 6 22.90 -16.62 18.11
N VAL A 7 23.20 -15.39 17.70
CA VAL A 7 24.20 -14.56 18.39
C VAL A 7 23.57 -13.91 19.61
N HIS A 8 23.85 -14.48 20.78
CA HIS A 8 23.57 -13.87 22.08
C HIS A 8 24.50 -12.67 22.30
N ARG A 9 23.93 -11.46 22.46
CA ARG A 9 24.69 -10.29 22.93
C ARG A 9 23.95 -9.59 24.05
N THR A 10 24.68 -9.25 25.11
CA THR A 10 24.20 -8.41 26.18
C THR A 10 24.69 -6.98 25.94
N ARG A 11 23.76 -6.06 25.72
CA ARG A 11 23.99 -4.62 25.90
C ARG A 11 22.94 -4.12 26.88
N ASP A 12 23.41 -3.55 27.99
CA ASP A 12 22.58 -2.89 29.00
C ASP A 12 21.52 -3.76 29.71
N GLY A 13 21.72 -5.08 29.74
CA GLY A 13 20.93 -6.00 30.58
C GLY A 13 19.52 -6.34 30.09
N ALA A 14 19.15 -5.94 28.87
CA ALA A 14 17.90 -6.37 28.25
C ALA A 14 18.15 -7.49 27.22
N GLU A 15 17.36 -8.56 27.31
CA GLU A 15 17.40 -9.69 26.38
C GLU A 15 16.62 -9.35 25.11
N TYR A 16 17.24 -9.50 23.94
CA TYR A 16 16.59 -9.30 22.65
C TYR A 16 16.84 -10.49 21.73
N TRP A 17 15.76 -11.00 21.15
CA TRP A 17 15.80 -11.99 20.08
C TRP A 17 15.50 -11.27 18.77
N ARG A 18 16.38 -11.37 17.77
CA ARG A 18 16.14 -10.89 16.40
C ARG A 18 16.40 -12.02 15.42
N THR A 19 15.52 -12.20 14.45
CA THR A 19 15.72 -13.06 13.28
C THR A 19 16.69 -12.39 12.31
N GLU A 20 17.77 -13.08 11.94
CA GLU A 20 18.58 -12.68 10.78
C GLU A 20 17.85 -13.05 9.48
N LEU A 21 17.96 -12.16 8.50
CA LEU A 21 17.47 -12.29 7.14
C LEU A 21 17.82 -13.68 6.60
N THR A 22 16.80 -14.44 6.18
CA THR A 22 17.02 -15.76 5.59
C THR A 22 17.57 -15.62 4.17
N GLU A 23 18.30 -16.63 3.68
CA GLU A 23 18.89 -16.71 2.33
C GLU A 23 17.95 -16.42 1.15
N TYR A 24 16.64 -16.28 1.36
CA TYR A 24 15.68 -15.77 0.37
C TYR A 24 15.74 -14.25 0.13
N ASP A 25 16.28 -13.45 1.06
CA ASP A 25 16.38 -11.99 0.93
C ASP A 25 17.55 -11.54 0.01
N VAL A 26 18.48 -12.45 -0.32
CA VAL A 26 19.70 -12.12 -1.09
C VAL A 26 19.55 -12.42 -2.60
N VAL A 27 18.52 -13.17 -3.01
CA VAL A 27 18.38 -13.64 -4.40
C VAL A 27 17.44 -12.76 -5.24
N VAL A 28 17.62 -11.43 -5.21
CA VAL A 28 17.55 -10.61 -6.44
C VAL A 28 18.50 -9.42 -6.27
N ALA A 29 19.80 -9.63 -6.47
CA ALA A 29 20.76 -8.55 -6.62
C ALA A 29 20.36 -7.67 -7.82
N GLY A 30 19.60 -6.60 -7.57
CA GLY A 30 19.12 -5.64 -8.57
C GLY A 30 17.68 -5.14 -8.40
N ARG A 31 16.86 -5.75 -7.54
CA ARG A 31 15.46 -5.33 -7.32
C ARG A 31 15.32 -4.49 -6.06
N ARG A 32 14.81 -3.26 -6.17
CA ARG A 32 14.47 -2.43 -5.01
C ARG A 32 13.21 -2.98 -4.34
N THR A 33 13.25 -3.08 -3.00
CA THR A 33 12.10 -3.51 -2.20
C THR A 33 11.63 -2.37 -1.30
N PHE A 34 10.34 -2.09 -1.34
CA PHE A 34 9.66 -1.07 -0.55
C PHE A 34 8.71 -1.75 0.44
N HIS A 35 8.53 -1.13 1.61
CA HIS A 35 7.76 -1.71 2.71
C HIS A 35 6.64 -0.77 3.14
N LEU A 36 5.39 -1.17 2.89
CA LEU A 36 4.21 -0.55 3.45
C LEU A 36 3.91 -1.16 4.82
N ASP A 37 3.67 -0.31 5.81
CA ASP A 37 3.22 -0.69 7.14
C ASP A 37 1.70 -0.56 7.23
N GLY A 38 1.01 -1.69 7.09
CA GLY A 38 -0.44 -1.76 7.09
C GLY A 38 -1.08 -1.42 8.42
N ALA A 39 -0.36 -1.51 9.55
CA ALA A 39 -0.88 -1.10 10.86
C ALA A 39 -1.10 0.42 10.97
N ARG A 40 -0.59 1.19 10.00
CA ARG A 40 -0.79 2.64 9.87
C ARG A 40 -1.98 3.01 8.99
N VAL A 41 -2.64 2.03 8.37
CA VAL A 41 -3.71 2.23 7.40
C VAL A 41 -5.05 2.02 8.10
N ASP A 42 -5.67 3.10 8.55
CA ASP A 42 -6.99 3.09 9.20
C ASP A 42 -8.11 3.63 8.30
N SER A 43 -7.74 4.18 7.14
CA SER A 43 -8.64 4.81 6.18
C SER A 43 -7.97 4.94 4.81
N VAL A 44 -8.75 5.34 3.80
CA VAL A 44 -8.22 5.72 2.49
C VAL A 44 -7.17 6.82 2.61
N ALA A 45 -7.39 7.85 3.44
CA ALA A 45 -6.45 8.97 3.57
C ALA A 45 -5.10 8.52 4.13
N THR A 46 -5.12 7.74 5.21
CA THR A 46 -3.90 7.22 5.85
C THR A 46 -3.15 6.20 5.00
N PHE A 47 -3.84 5.52 4.07
CA PHE A 47 -3.17 4.73 3.04
C PHE A 47 -2.27 5.61 2.15
N TYR A 48 -2.76 6.76 1.68
CA TYR A 48 -1.92 7.69 0.91
C TYR A 48 -0.86 8.38 1.75
N ASP A 49 -1.11 8.64 3.04
CA ASP A 49 -0.06 9.09 3.96
C ASP A 49 1.09 8.07 4.05
N GLU A 50 0.77 6.78 4.06
CA GLU A 50 1.75 5.70 4.07
C GLU A 50 2.50 5.58 2.73
N LEU A 51 1.80 5.73 1.60
CA LEU A 51 2.45 5.83 0.29
C LEU A 51 3.40 7.02 0.22
N ASP A 52 3.00 8.19 0.72
CA ASP A 52 3.86 9.37 0.78
C ASP A 52 5.12 9.11 1.62
N ARG A 53 4.95 8.49 2.79
CA ARG A 53 6.06 8.16 3.69
C ARG A 53 7.08 7.25 3.03
N VAL A 54 6.62 6.26 2.26
CA VAL A 54 7.48 5.22 1.69
C VAL A 54 8.08 5.64 0.35
N PHE A 55 7.29 6.32 -0.50
CA PHE A 55 7.69 6.61 -1.87
C PHE A 55 7.98 8.08 -2.14
N MET A 56 7.38 9.02 -1.40
CA MET A 56 7.44 10.45 -1.73
C MET A 56 8.34 11.25 -0.78
N ALA A 57 9.08 10.61 0.13
CA ALA A 57 9.90 11.32 1.12
C ALA A 57 10.99 12.24 0.51
N GLY A 58 11.34 12.08 -0.76
CA GLY A 58 12.28 12.94 -1.50
C GLY A 58 11.62 13.99 -2.40
N GLU A 59 10.29 14.07 -2.40
CA GLU A 59 9.51 14.99 -3.22
C GLU A 59 8.99 16.17 -2.37
N ASP A 60 8.90 17.35 -2.95
CA ASP A 60 8.40 18.56 -2.26
C ASP A 60 6.85 18.66 -2.25
N TRP A 61 6.17 17.60 -2.71
CA TRP A 61 4.73 17.52 -2.83
C TRP A 61 4.23 16.12 -2.43
N ARG A 62 2.92 16.02 -2.20
CA ARG A 62 2.26 14.83 -1.66
C ARG A 62 1.25 14.26 -2.64
N LEU A 63 1.05 12.96 -2.63
CA LEU A 63 0.05 12.30 -3.47
C LEU A 63 -1.36 12.80 -3.13
N GLY A 64 -2.13 13.07 -4.18
CA GLY A 64 -3.57 13.19 -4.03
C GLY A 64 -4.16 11.83 -3.65
N PRO A 65 -5.19 11.75 -2.77
CA PRO A 65 -5.79 10.48 -2.36
C PRO A 65 -6.70 9.89 -3.44
N SER A 66 -6.12 9.47 -4.57
CA SER A 66 -6.80 8.91 -5.74
C SER A 66 -6.08 7.69 -6.32
N LEU A 67 -6.88 6.77 -6.88
CA LEU A 67 -6.34 5.58 -7.56
C LEU A 67 -5.48 5.95 -8.77
N ASP A 68 -5.76 7.08 -9.43
CA ASP A 68 -4.93 7.61 -10.51
C ASP A 68 -3.52 8.00 -10.00
N ALA A 69 -3.43 8.59 -8.80
CA ALA A 69 -2.14 8.92 -8.20
C ALA A 69 -1.35 7.67 -7.81
N LEU A 70 -2.02 6.60 -7.35
CA LEU A 70 -1.40 5.30 -7.13
C LEU A 70 -0.91 4.70 -8.45
N ASP A 71 -1.72 4.71 -9.49
CA ASP A 71 -1.40 4.19 -10.83
C ASP A 71 -0.19 4.94 -11.44
N ASP A 72 -0.15 6.27 -11.33
CA ASP A 72 0.99 7.09 -11.75
C ASP A 72 2.27 6.80 -10.94
N LEU A 73 2.13 6.58 -9.63
CA LEU A 73 3.23 6.19 -8.76
C LEU A 73 3.82 4.84 -9.20
N LEU A 74 2.96 3.83 -9.41
CA LEU A 74 3.40 2.47 -9.78
C LEU A 74 4.00 2.40 -11.19
N ARG A 75 3.57 3.28 -12.10
CA ARG A 75 4.23 3.47 -13.40
C ARG A 75 5.67 3.99 -13.27
N GLY A 76 6.07 4.50 -12.10
CA GLY A 76 7.39 5.07 -11.84
C GLY A 76 7.53 6.52 -12.33
N GLY A 77 6.44 7.30 -12.34
CA GLY A 77 6.45 8.69 -12.77
C GLY A 77 7.26 9.62 -11.85
N PHE A 78 7.35 9.30 -10.56
CA PHE A 78 7.93 10.14 -9.51
C PHE A 78 8.30 9.32 -8.27
N GLY A 79 8.88 9.98 -7.27
CA GLY A 79 9.21 9.37 -5.99
C GLY A 79 10.26 8.27 -6.11
N ALA A 80 10.32 7.40 -5.10
CA ALA A 80 11.35 6.37 -4.99
C ALA A 80 11.24 5.26 -6.06
N LEU A 81 10.08 5.16 -6.73
CA LEU A 81 9.87 4.28 -7.88
C LEU A 81 10.35 4.90 -9.21
N HIS A 82 10.65 6.20 -9.24
CA HIS A 82 11.21 6.83 -10.43
C HIS A 82 12.59 6.24 -10.78
N GLY A 83 12.75 5.83 -12.04
CA GLY A 83 13.94 5.10 -12.49
C GLY A 83 14.13 3.75 -11.80
N ALA A 84 13.09 3.25 -11.11
CA ALA A 84 12.87 1.91 -10.53
C ALA A 84 13.82 0.81 -11.01
N GLY A 85 13.67 0.54 -12.30
CA GLY A 85 13.68 -0.84 -12.76
C GLY A 85 12.54 -1.64 -12.11
N PRO A 86 12.54 -2.97 -12.28
CA PRO A 86 11.65 -3.84 -11.54
C PRO A 86 11.79 -3.63 -10.03
N ALA A 87 10.67 -3.60 -9.32
CA ALA A 87 10.60 -3.34 -7.88
C ALA A 87 9.65 -4.30 -7.17
N ALA A 88 9.80 -4.46 -5.86
CA ALA A 88 8.88 -5.22 -5.02
C ALA A 88 8.28 -4.29 -3.95
N VAL A 89 7.01 -4.47 -3.64
CA VAL A 89 6.30 -3.81 -2.54
C VAL A 89 5.83 -4.91 -1.60
N VAL A 90 6.35 -4.90 -0.38
CA VAL A 90 5.91 -5.77 0.70
C VAL A 90 4.95 -4.98 1.57
N TRP A 91 3.70 -5.43 1.64
CA TRP A 91 2.65 -4.83 2.46
C TRP A 91 2.45 -5.68 3.71
N HIS A 92 3.01 -5.22 4.83
CA HIS A 92 2.88 -5.89 6.13
C HIS A 92 1.58 -5.49 6.82
N ASP A 93 1.10 -6.33 7.74
CA ASP A 93 -0.17 -6.14 8.45
C ASP A 93 -1.32 -5.92 7.45
N TYR A 94 -1.29 -6.67 6.35
CA TYR A 94 -2.25 -6.53 5.25
C TYR A 94 -3.68 -6.78 5.71
N ASP A 95 -3.91 -7.69 6.66
CA ASP A 95 -5.24 -7.96 7.20
C ASP A 95 -5.86 -6.71 7.87
N HIS A 96 -5.06 -5.89 8.56
CA HIS A 96 -5.51 -4.61 9.12
C HIS A 96 -5.91 -3.63 8.02
N SER A 97 -5.05 -3.48 7.01
CA SER A 97 -5.34 -2.64 5.83
C SER A 97 -6.58 -3.14 5.07
N ARG A 98 -6.80 -4.46 4.99
CA ARG A 98 -7.97 -5.05 4.34
C ARG A 98 -9.26 -4.63 5.01
N GLU A 99 -9.28 -4.66 6.34
CA GLU A 99 -10.43 -4.21 7.12
C GLU A 99 -10.64 -2.70 6.97
N ALA A 100 -9.56 -1.93 7.12
CA ALA A 100 -9.58 -0.46 7.06
C ALA A 100 -9.93 0.12 5.68
N LEU A 101 -9.60 -0.58 4.59
CA LEU A 101 -9.93 -0.20 3.21
C LEU A 101 -11.12 -0.98 2.65
N GLY A 102 -11.83 -1.72 3.51
CA GLY A 102 -12.97 -2.56 3.15
C GLY A 102 -14.26 -1.78 2.90
N PHE A 103 -15.40 -2.47 3.03
CA PHE A 103 -16.72 -1.95 2.67
C PHE A 103 -17.05 -0.60 3.32
N ALA A 104 -16.84 -0.47 4.64
CA ALA A 104 -17.22 0.74 5.38
C ALA A 104 -16.46 1.99 4.90
N ALA A 105 -15.14 1.88 4.73
CA ALA A 105 -14.32 2.97 4.20
C ALA A 105 -14.64 3.30 2.75
N THR A 106 -14.90 2.27 1.93
CA THR A 106 -15.31 2.47 0.53
C THR A 106 -16.64 3.23 0.45
N ARG A 107 -17.61 2.84 1.27
CA ARG A 107 -18.91 3.51 1.34
C ARG A 107 -18.75 4.98 1.75
N ALA A 108 -17.98 5.25 2.79
CA ALA A 108 -17.70 6.61 3.25
C ALA A 108 -16.99 7.46 2.18
N HIS A 109 -16.01 6.88 1.48
CA HIS A 109 -15.31 7.53 0.38
C HIS A 109 -16.25 7.89 -0.78
N LEU A 110 -17.12 6.96 -1.20
CA LEU A 110 -18.09 7.21 -2.26
C LEU A 110 -19.15 8.23 -1.83
N GLN A 111 -19.65 8.15 -0.60
CA GLN A 111 -20.62 9.11 -0.05
C GLN A 111 -20.04 10.53 -0.04
N GLY A 112 -18.79 10.71 0.40
CA GLY A 112 -18.15 12.02 0.37
C GLY A 112 -18.07 12.64 -1.03
N LYS A 113 -17.94 11.82 -2.09
CA LYS A 113 -17.98 12.28 -3.48
C LYS A 113 -19.39 12.60 -3.97
N VAL A 114 -20.41 11.92 -3.45
CA VAL A 114 -21.81 12.26 -3.72
C VAL A 114 -22.19 13.59 -3.06
N ASP A 115 -21.64 13.86 -1.88
CA ASP A 115 -21.93 15.05 -1.08
C ASP A 115 -21.24 16.32 -1.62
N ASP A 116 -20.25 16.18 -2.51
CA ASP A 116 -19.59 17.29 -3.22
C ASP A 116 -19.83 17.23 -4.75
N PRO A 117 -21.05 17.56 -5.21
CA PRO A 117 -21.41 17.55 -6.62
C PRO A 117 -20.78 18.68 -7.43
N GLN A 118 -20.08 19.64 -6.79
CA GLN A 118 -19.38 20.71 -7.49
C GLN A 118 -18.03 20.24 -8.03
N VAL A 119 -17.40 19.29 -7.34
CA VAL A 119 -16.10 18.72 -7.70
C VAL A 119 -16.26 17.40 -8.44
N PHE A 120 -17.25 16.58 -8.08
CA PHE A 120 -17.39 15.21 -8.57
C PHE A 120 -18.70 14.98 -9.35
N ASP A 121 -18.67 14.01 -10.27
CA ASP A 121 -19.89 13.50 -10.93
C ASP A 121 -20.72 12.71 -9.92
N ALA A 122 -21.63 13.40 -9.24
CA ALA A 122 -22.45 12.81 -8.20
C ALA A 122 -23.35 11.67 -8.71
N GLU A 123 -23.76 11.66 -9.98
CA GLU A 123 -24.56 10.57 -10.54
C GLU A 123 -23.72 9.30 -10.73
N LEU A 124 -22.50 9.45 -11.25
CA LEU A 124 -21.54 8.35 -11.32
C LEU A 124 -21.27 7.75 -9.93
N PHE A 125 -21.00 8.59 -8.93
CA PHE A 125 -20.68 8.10 -7.58
C PHE A 125 -21.89 7.52 -6.84
N ARG A 126 -23.11 8.02 -7.07
CA ARG A 126 -24.34 7.38 -6.57
C ARG A 126 -24.51 5.97 -7.12
N ARG A 127 -24.25 5.77 -8.41
CA ARG A 127 -24.31 4.43 -9.02
C ARG A 127 -23.28 3.49 -8.43
N ARG A 128 -22.03 3.94 -8.28
CA ARG A 128 -20.96 3.16 -7.64
C ARG A 128 -21.29 2.80 -6.19
N LEU A 129 -21.88 3.73 -5.43
CA LEU A 129 -22.33 3.48 -4.06
C LEU A 129 -23.45 2.43 -4.03
N ALA A 130 -24.44 2.53 -4.91
CA ALA A 130 -25.52 1.55 -5.00
C ALA A 130 -25.02 0.16 -5.43
N ASP A 131 -24.04 0.09 -6.34
CA ASP A 131 -23.42 -1.18 -6.72
C ASP A 131 -22.63 -1.80 -5.57
N LEU A 132 -21.86 -0.99 -4.82
CA LEU A 132 -21.17 -1.45 -3.61
C LEU A 132 -22.16 -2.02 -2.60
N GLU A 133 -23.22 -1.27 -2.27
CA GLU A 133 -24.24 -1.68 -1.29
C GLU A 133 -25.00 -2.94 -1.70
N ALA A 134 -25.15 -3.17 -3.01
CA ALA A 134 -25.77 -4.37 -3.55
C ALA A 134 -24.79 -5.55 -3.75
N GLY A 135 -23.53 -5.43 -3.32
CA GLY A 135 -22.51 -6.47 -3.44
C GLY A 135 -22.00 -6.70 -4.88
N ARG A 136 -22.23 -5.75 -5.78
CA ARG A 136 -21.74 -5.78 -7.17
C ARG A 136 -20.52 -4.88 -7.38
N GLY A 137 -20.32 -3.91 -6.50
CA GLY A 137 -19.19 -2.99 -6.51
C GLY A 137 -17.99 -3.54 -5.75
N ARG A 138 -16.81 -2.99 -6.05
CA ARG A 138 -15.55 -3.31 -5.37
C ARG A 138 -15.29 -2.37 -4.21
N THR A 139 -14.66 -2.92 -3.17
CA THR A 139 -14.05 -2.16 -2.09
C THR A 139 -12.84 -1.37 -2.58
N TYR A 140 -12.44 -0.37 -1.81
CA TYR A 140 -11.26 0.44 -2.11
C TYR A 140 -10.00 -0.42 -2.11
N LEU A 141 -9.89 -1.38 -1.19
CA LEU A 141 -8.82 -2.36 -1.19
C LEU A 141 -8.76 -3.15 -2.49
N GLU A 142 -9.88 -3.70 -2.95
CA GLU A 142 -9.91 -4.46 -4.20
C GLU A 142 -9.48 -3.59 -5.38
N LEU A 143 -9.92 -2.33 -5.43
CA LEU A 143 -9.47 -1.38 -6.46
C LEU A 143 -7.97 -1.10 -6.38
N VAL A 144 -7.40 -0.97 -5.18
CA VAL A 144 -5.94 -0.83 -4.99
C VAL A 144 -5.20 -2.05 -5.53
N LEU A 145 -5.67 -3.26 -5.21
CA LEU A 145 -5.07 -4.51 -5.72
C LEU A 145 -5.17 -4.62 -7.24
N GLU A 146 -6.27 -4.12 -7.85
CA GLU A 146 -6.42 -4.06 -9.30
C GLU A 146 -5.42 -3.11 -9.95
N VAL A 147 -5.16 -1.96 -9.33
CA VAL A 147 -4.12 -1.04 -9.79
C VAL A 147 -2.76 -1.76 -9.74
N PHE A 148 -2.37 -2.36 -8.60
CA PHE A 148 -1.13 -3.16 -8.53
C PHE A 148 -1.05 -4.27 -9.58
N ALA A 149 -2.15 -4.98 -9.86
CA ALA A 149 -2.18 -6.02 -10.88
C ALA A 149 -1.96 -5.50 -12.32
N GLY A 150 -2.22 -4.20 -12.56
CA GLY A 150 -1.90 -3.52 -13.82
C GLY A 150 -0.41 -3.22 -14.04
N HIS A 151 0.43 -3.40 -13.00
CA HIS A 151 1.85 -3.05 -12.99
C HIS A 151 2.75 -4.26 -12.75
N PRO A 152 2.94 -5.16 -13.74
CA PRO A 152 3.72 -6.40 -13.57
C PRO A 152 5.21 -6.18 -13.23
N GLU A 153 5.75 -4.98 -13.47
CA GLU A 153 7.09 -4.56 -13.06
C GLU A 153 7.22 -4.33 -11.53
N VAL A 154 6.08 -4.20 -10.84
CA VAL A 154 6.00 -4.10 -9.38
C VAL A 154 5.37 -5.38 -8.83
N GLU A 155 6.17 -6.22 -8.16
CA GLU A 155 5.60 -7.37 -7.43
C GLU A 155 5.00 -6.87 -6.12
N LEU A 156 3.75 -7.23 -5.88
CA LEU A 156 3.09 -7.01 -4.60
C LEU A 156 3.15 -8.30 -3.77
N VAL A 157 3.74 -8.21 -2.58
CA VAL A 157 3.79 -9.29 -1.59
C VAL A 157 2.96 -8.86 -0.38
N LEU A 158 1.90 -9.61 -0.07
CA LEU A 158 1.02 -9.36 1.07
C LEU A 158 1.47 -10.21 2.27
N ARG A 159 1.61 -9.60 3.45
CA ARG A 159 2.06 -10.25 4.69
C ARG A 159 1.17 -9.93 5.88
#